data_AF-A0A428YKN0-F1
#
_entry.id   AF-A0A428YKN0-F1
#
_cell.length_a   1.000
_cell.length_b   1.000
_cell.length_c   1.000
_cell.angle_alpha   90.00
_cell.angle_beta   90.00
_cell.angle_gamma   90.00
#
_symmetry.space_group_name_H-M   'P 1'
#
loop_
_entity.id
_entity.type
_entity.pdbx_description
1 polymer ?
#
loop_
_entity_poly.entity_id
_entity_poly.type
_entity_poly.pdbx_seq_one_letter_code
_entity_poly.pdbx_strand_id
1 'polypeptide(L)'
;MSNRDGQKPGPAAQPPVELRTDEPHPARVYDYLLGGKDNFRADREAADRSLARFPHANTPPRQNRGFLRRAVNHLAAEVGIRQSSSGVPDSGVTRST
;
A
#
# COMPACT_ATOMS: atom_id res chain seq x y z
N MET A 1 -38.54 -25.38 -21.94
CA MET A 1 -38.44 -24.26 -20.99
C MET A 1 -37.25 -24.53 -20.08
N SER A 2 -36.09 -23.92 -20.36
CA SER A 2 -34.86 -24.12 -19.57
C SER A 2 -34.28 -22.75 -19.27
N ASN A 3 -34.58 -22.22 -18.08
CA ASN A 3 -33.95 -21.00 -17.58
C ASN A 3 -32.50 -21.34 -17.22
N ARG A 4 -31.55 -20.96 -18.08
CA ARG A 4 -30.13 -20.85 -17.73
C ARG A 4 -29.84 -19.44 -17.22
N ASP A 5 -30.45 -19.07 -16.09
CA ASP A 5 -30.03 -17.89 -15.35
C ASP A 5 -29.14 -18.34 -14.20
N GLY A 6 -27.91 -18.70 -14.55
CA GLY A 6 -26.82 -18.91 -13.59
C GLY A 6 -26.30 -17.59 -13.05
N GLN A 7 -27.18 -16.76 -12.49
CA GLN A 7 -26.82 -15.54 -11.79
C GLN A 7 -25.97 -15.96 -10.58
N LYS A 8 -24.65 -15.77 -10.69
CA LYS A 8 -23.75 -15.89 -9.54
C LYS A 8 -24.26 -14.92 -8.46
N PRO A 9 -24.42 -15.37 -7.20
CA PRO A 9 -24.76 -14.46 -6.12
C PRO A 9 -23.69 -13.37 -6.08
N GLY A 10 -24.13 -12.10 -6.06
CA GLY A 10 -23.24 -10.96 -5.93
C GLY A 10 -22.42 -11.08 -4.62
N PRO A 11 -21.23 -10.47 -4.55
CA PRO A 11 -20.40 -10.57 -3.36
C PRO A 11 -21.20 -10.11 -2.14
N ALA A 12 -21.31 -10.99 -1.15
CA ALA A 12 -21.90 -10.65 0.14
C ALA A 12 -21.19 -9.40 0.68
N ALA A 13 -21.95 -8.46 1.23
CA ALA A 13 -21.40 -7.26 1.84
C ALA A 13 -20.34 -7.68 2.87
N GLN A 14 -19.10 -7.23 2.67
CA GLN A 14 -18.02 -7.55 3.61
C GLN A 14 -18.36 -6.94 4.97
N PRO A 15 -18.14 -7.67 6.08
CA PRO A 15 -18.35 -7.11 7.40
C PRO A 15 -17.46 -5.88 7.60
N PRO A 16 -17.89 -4.90 8.41
CA PRO A 16 -17.08 -3.73 8.72
C PRO A 16 -15.69 -4.14 9.24
N VAL A 17 -14.65 -3.54 8.68
CA VAL A 17 -13.27 -3.80 9.10
C VAL A 17 -13.00 -3.06 10.41
N GLU A 18 -12.72 -3.79 11.49
CA GLU A 18 -12.25 -3.22 12.75
C GLU A 18 -10.75 -2.93 12.66
N LEU A 19 -10.37 -1.66 12.63
CA LEU A 19 -8.99 -1.24 12.35
C LEU A 19 -8.00 -1.36 13.52
N ARG A 20 -8.50 -1.69 14.73
CA ARG A 20 -7.71 -1.79 15.98
C ARG A 20 -6.73 -0.62 16.11
N THR A 21 -7.28 0.58 16.24
CA THR A 21 -6.54 1.85 16.16
C THR A 21 -5.76 2.18 17.43
N ASP A 22 -6.01 1.42 18.49
CA ASP A 22 -5.33 1.40 19.78
C ASP A 22 -4.07 0.52 19.78
N GLU A 23 -3.91 -0.36 18.79
CA GLU A 23 -2.73 -1.21 18.62
C GLU A 23 -1.87 -0.71 17.44
N PRO A 24 -0.53 -0.69 17.57
CA PRO A 24 0.34 -0.29 16.47
C PRO A 24 0.31 -1.32 15.34
N HIS A 25 0.10 -0.87 14.11
CA HIS A 25 0.15 -1.71 12.91
C HIS A 25 1.37 -1.38 12.05
N PRO A 26 2.17 -2.37 11.61
CA PRO A 26 3.44 -2.14 10.91
C PRO A 26 3.33 -1.22 9.69
N ALA A 27 2.28 -1.38 8.87
CA ALA A 27 2.06 -0.54 7.71
C ALA A 27 1.80 0.94 8.07
N ARG A 28 1.12 1.22 9.19
CA ARG A 28 0.80 2.57 9.65
C ARG A 28 1.98 3.23 10.35
N VAL A 29 2.77 2.45 11.08
CA VAL A 29 4.08 2.89 11.61
C VAL A 29 5.00 3.28 10.45
N TYR A 30 5.04 2.46 9.40
CA TYR A 30 5.82 2.73 8.19
C TYR A 30 5.34 4.00 7.46
N ASP A 31 4.03 4.21 7.38
CA ASP A 31 3.44 5.45 6.85
C ASP A 31 3.90 6.69 7.66
N TYR A 32 3.84 6.64 8.99
CA TYR A 32 4.30 7.73 9.83
C TYR A 32 5.80 8.02 9.66
N LEU A 33 6.66 6.99 9.60
CA LEU A 33 8.10 7.15 9.36
C LEU A 33 8.42 7.79 8.00
N LEU A 34 7.50 7.68 7.03
CA LEU A 34 7.58 8.37 5.74
C LEU A 34 7.02 9.81 5.77
N GLY A 35 6.35 10.21 6.85
CA GLY A 35 5.65 11.49 6.97
C GLY A 35 4.22 11.48 6.43
N GLY A 36 3.61 10.30 6.29
CA GLY A 36 2.20 10.15 5.92
C GLY A 36 1.23 10.48 7.05
N LYS A 37 -0.06 10.39 6.76
CA LYS A 37 -1.16 10.78 7.67
C LYS A 37 -2.11 9.64 8.00
N ASP A 38 -1.92 8.47 7.40
CA ASP A 38 -2.78 7.30 7.56
C ASP A 38 -2.30 6.45 8.75
N ASN A 39 -2.20 7.11 9.90
CA ASN A 39 -1.67 6.54 11.13
C ASN A 39 -2.40 7.08 12.36
N PHE A 40 -2.54 6.22 13.36
CA PHE A 40 -3.19 6.53 14.63
C PHE A 40 -2.15 6.79 15.72
N ARG A 41 -2.63 7.18 16.90
CA ARG A 41 -1.78 7.53 18.04
C ARG A 41 -0.81 6.40 18.42
N ALA A 42 -1.30 5.16 18.50
CA ALA A 42 -0.50 3.99 18.85
C ALA A 42 0.67 3.77 17.87
N ASP A 43 0.45 4.02 16.58
CA ASP A 43 1.48 3.88 15.54
C ASP A 43 2.57 4.95 15.70
N ARG A 44 2.18 6.20 15.95
CA ARG A 44 3.12 7.31 16.17
C ARG A 44 3.99 7.07 17.39
N GLU A 45 3.39 6.68 18.51
CA GLU A 45 4.13 6.36 19.73
C GLU A 45 5.13 5.22 19.50
N ALA A 46 4.77 4.19 18.72
CA ALA A 46 5.68 3.10 18.37
C ALA A 46 6.84 3.56 17.47
N ALA A 47 6.55 4.42 16.49
CA ALA A 47 7.56 5.01 15.63
C ALA A 47 8.51 5.94 16.40
N ASP A 48 7.99 6.78 17.30
CA ASP A 48 8.78 7.69 18.12
C ASP A 48 9.72 6.94 19.07
N ARG A 49 9.26 5.83 19.69
CA ARG A 49 10.14 4.94 20.46
C ARG A 49 11.26 4.37 19.58
N SER A 50 10.94 4.02 18.33
CA SER A 50 11.93 3.51 17.39
C SER A 50 12.95 4.59 17.01
N LEU A 51 12.52 5.83 16.78
CA LEU A 51 13.39 6.98 16.49
C LEU A 51 14.26 7.36 17.69
N ALA A 52 13.72 7.28 18.91
CA ALA A 52 14.49 7.52 20.12
C ALA A 52 15.63 6.51 20.30
N ARG A 53 15.41 5.23 19.93
CA ARG A 53 16.44 4.19 19.99
C ARG A 53 17.37 4.21 18.78
N PHE A 54 16.84 4.50 17.61
CA PHE A 54 17.51 4.50 16.31
C PHE A 54 17.17 5.79 15.57
N PRO A 55 17.97 6.87 15.73
CA PRO A 55 17.68 8.18 15.15
C PRO A 55 17.48 8.21 13.63
N HIS A 56 17.94 7.17 12.93
CA HIS A 56 17.84 7.00 11.48
C HIS A 56 16.76 5.98 11.05
N ALA A 57 15.81 5.61 11.91
CA ALA A 57 14.76 4.64 11.59
C ALA A 57 13.86 5.06 10.42
N ASN A 58 13.83 6.35 10.07
CA ASN A 58 13.13 6.88 8.90
C ASN A 58 13.92 6.71 7.57
N THR A 59 15.23 6.44 7.62
CA THR A 59 16.06 6.29 6.42
C THR A 59 15.70 5.04 5.61
N PRO A 60 15.58 3.83 6.20
CA PRO A 60 15.25 2.62 5.44
C PRO A 60 13.90 2.71 4.71
N PRO A 61 12.79 3.20 5.32
CA PRO A 61 11.54 3.39 4.61
C PRO A 61 11.67 4.27 3.36
N ARG A 62 12.41 5.38 3.46
CA ARG A 62 12.64 6.33 2.36
C ARG A 62 13.47 5.70 1.25
N GLN A 63 14.54 4.99 1.60
CA GLN A 63 15.39 4.28 0.64
C GLN A 63 14.61 3.19 -0.09
N ASN A 64 13.79 2.42 0.63
CA ASN A 64 12.93 1.39 0.05
C ASN A 64 11.92 1.99 -0.94
N ARG A 65 11.23 3.09 -0.58
CA ARG A 65 10.34 3.82 -1.52
C ARG A 65 11.08 4.29 -2.78
N GLY A 66 12.28 4.83 -2.60
CA GLY A 66 13.13 5.25 -3.72
C GLY A 66 13.53 4.08 -4.62
N PHE A 67 13.90 2.95 -4.04
CA PHE A 67 14.25 1.73 -4.77
C PHE A 67 13.06 1.17 -5.54
N LEU A 68 11.92 0.94 -4.86
CA LEU A 68 10.71 0.40 -5.48
C LEU A 68 10.26 1.25 -6.67
N ARG A 69 10.31 2.59 -6.55
CA ARG A 69 10.00 3.48 -7.67
C ARG A 69 10.92 3.26 -8.86
N ARG A 70 12.23 3.16 -8.64
CA ARG A 70 13.20 2.92 -9.73
C ARG A 70 13.01 1.53 -10.35
N ALA A 71 12.84 0.52 -9.52
CA ALA A 71 12.66 -0.86 -9.95
C ALA A 71 11.38 -1.02 -10.80
N VAL A 72 10.24 -0.50 -10.31
CA VAL A 72 8.97 -0.55 -11.06
C VAL A 72 9.08 0.21 -12.38
N ASN A 73 9.70 1.40 -12.37
CA ASN A 73 9.90 2.17 -13.60
C ASN A 73 10.76 1.41 -14.62
N HIS A 74 11.85 0.80 -14.20
CA HIS A 74 12.71 -0.01 -15.08
C HIS A 74 11.95 -1.23 -15.63
N LEU A 75 11.24 -1.96 -14.77
CA LEU A 75 10.46 -3.12 -15.18
C LEU A 75 9.34 -2.74 -16.17
N ALA A 76 8.71 -1.59 -16.00
CA ALA A 76 7.68 -1.09 -16.91
C ALA A 76 8.28 -0.55 -18.22
N ALA A 77 9.27 0.34 -18.15
CA ALA A 77 9.78 1.05 -19.31
C ALA A 77 10.71 0.20 -20.19
N GLU A 78 11.56 -0.62 -19.58
CA GLU A 78 12.63 -1.33 -20.29
C GLU A 78 12.35 -2.83 -20.44
N VAL A 79 11.80 -3.48 -19.41
CA VAL A 79 11.54 -4.94 -19.44
C VAL A 79 10.16 -5.28 -20.01
N GLY A 80 9.22 -4.32 -20.01
CA GLY A 80 7.89 -4.52 -20.58
C GLY A 80 6.87 -5.18 -19.65
N ILE A 81 7.10 -5.24 -18.33
CA ILE A 81 6.12 -5.76 -17.37
C ILE A 81 4.91 -4.80 -17.29
N ARG A 82 3.68 -5.36 -17.35
CA ARG A 82 2.42 -4.60 -17.36
C ARG A 82 1.43 -5.00 -16.27
N GLN A 83 1.81 -5.94 -15.41
CA GLN A 83 0.96 -6.44 -14.32
C GLN A 83 1.75 -6.34 -13.02
N SER A 84 1.10 -5.85 -11.96
CA SER A 84 1.67 -5.78 -10.62
C SER A 84 0.86 -6.67 -9.67
N SER A 85 1.51 -7.17 -8.62
CA SER A 85 0.84 -8.03 -7.62
C SER A 85 -0.28 -7.31 -6.86
N SER A 86 -0.30 -5.97 -6.87
CA SER A 86 -1.39 -5.19 -6.28
C SER A 86 -2.67 -5.25 -7.12
N GLY A 87 -2.62 -5.74 -8.36
CA GLY A 87 -3.76 -5.81 -9.27
C GLY A 87 -4.31 -4.45 -9.71
N VAL A 88 -3.73 -3.33 -9.23
CA VAL A 88 -4.09 -1.99 -9.68
C VAL A 88 -3.58 -1.82 -11.10
N PRO A 89 -4.47 -1.60 -12.09
CA PRO A 89 -4.04 -1.31 -13.44
C PRO A 89 -3.24 -0.02 -13.44
N ASP A 90 -2.07 -0.04 -14.10
CA ASP A 90 -1.32 1.17 -14.39
C ASP A 90 -2.27 2.12 -15.13
N SER A 91 -2.61 3.23 -14.47
CA SER A 91 -3.51 4.22 -15.04
C SER A 91 -2.70 4.92 -16.11
N GLY A 92 -2.72 4.37 -17.33
CA GLY A 92 -1.87 4.81 -18.42
C GLY A 92 -1.88 6.32 -18.52
N VAL A 93 -0.75 6.95 -18.17
CA VAL A 93 -0.51 8.35 -18.50
C VAL A 93 -0.28 8.35 -20.01
N THR A 94 -1.37 8.45 -20.76
CA THR A 94 -1.34 8.80 -22.18
C THR A 94 -0.79 10.21 -22.26
N ARG A 95 0.51 10.35 -22.49
CA ARG A 95 1.09 11.63 -22.90
C ARG A 95 0.64 11.85 -24.33
N SER A 96 -0.43 12.63 -24.52
CA SER A 96 -0.77 13.18 -25.83
C SER A 96 0.40 14.05 -26.31
N THR A 97 0.93 13.69 -27.46
CA THR A 97 1.70 14.57 -28.37
C THR A 97 1.04 14.50 -29.72
#